data_AF-A0A349CWS8-F1
#
_entry.id   AF-A0A349CWS8-F1
#
_cell.length_a   1.000
_cell.length_b   1.000
_cell.length_c   1.000
_cell.angle_alpha   90.00
_cell.angle_beta   90.00
_cell.angle_gamma   90.00
#
_symmetry.space_group_name_H-M   'P 1'
#
loop_
_entity.id
_entity.type
_entity.pdbx_description
1 polymer ?
#
loop_
_entity_poly.entity_id
_entity_poly.type
_entity_poly.pdbx_seq_one_letter_code
_entity_poly.pdbx_strand_id
1 'polypeptide(L)'
;RGIDVGSIEFVHKRIVATRDAGVPVIVVSTELDEVSALADRIAVMYRGRIVGIVPGDAPREVLGLMMAGEKPPVAAADEEVTA
;
A
#
# COMPACT_ATOMS: atom_id res chain seq x y z
N ARG A 1 11.77 15.78 -2.86
CA ARG A 1 13.18 16.28 -2.80
C ARG A 1 14.03 15.17 -3.38
N GLY A 2 14.77 15.45 -4.46
CA GLY A 2 15.37 14.45 -5.35
C GLY A 2 16.37 13.54 -4.65
N ILE A 3 15.91 12.34 -4.35
CA ILE A 3 16.77 11.19 -4.16
C ILE A 3 17.12 10.74 -5.57
N ASP A 4 18.40 10.52 -5.85
CA ASP A 4 18.86 9.97 -7.13
C ASP A 4 18.04 8.72 -7.45
N VAL A 5 17.51 8.58 -8.67
CA VAL A 5 16.56 7.50 -9.03
C VAL A 5 17.12 6.12 -8.65
N GLY A 6 18.45 5.95 -8.75
CA GLY A 6 19.14 4.73 -8.33
C GLY A 6 19.09 4.45 -6.82
N SER A 7 18.98 5.47 -5.97
CA SER A 7 18.86 5.31 -4.52
C SER A 7 17.48 4.80 -4.12
N ILE A 8 16.41 5.25 -4.79
CA ILE A 8 15.04 4.75 -4.57
C ILE A 8 14.97 3.28 -4.99
N GLU A 9 15.47 2.96 -6.18
CA GLU A 9 15.47 1.59 -6.69
C GLU A 9 16.28 0.63 -5.78
N PHE A 10 17.39 1.11 -5.21
CA PHE A 10 18.17 0.34 -4.23
C PHE A 10 17.35 0.03 -2.97
N VAL A 11 16.62 1.02 -2.43
CA VAL A 11 15.77 0.83 -1.24
C VAL A 11 14.62 -0.13 -1.54
N HIS A 12 13.97 0.02 -2.69
CA HIS A 12 12.88 -0.87 -3.14
C HIS A 12 13.34 -2.33 -3.25
N LYS A 13 14.50 -2.56 -3.87
CA LYS A 13 15.10 -3.91 -3.95
C LYS A 13 15.37 -4.51 -2.57
N ARG A 14 15.81 -3.71 -1.60
CA ARG A 14 16.05 -4.19 -0.23
C ARG A 14 14.75 -4.51 0.51
N ILE A 15 13.70 -3.71 0.31
CA ILE A 15 12.36 -3.98 0.87
C ILE A 15 11.85 -5.32 0.32
N VAL A 16 11.87 -5.50 -1.00
CA VAL A 16 11.43 -6.72 -1.67
C VAL A 16 12.23 -7.93 -1.19
N ALA A 17 13.56 -7.85 -1.16
CA ALA A 17 14.39 -8.96 -0.67
C ALA A 17 14.11 -9.33 0.80
N THR A 18 13.78 -8.34 1.64
CA THR A 18 13.45 -8.57 3.05
C THR A 18 12.11 -9.29 3.20
N ARG A 19 11.09 -8.85 2.44
CA ARG A 19 9.80 -9.53 2.33
C ARG A 19 9.98 -10.97 1.84
N ASP A 20 10.73 -11.17 0.75
CA ASP A 20 10.93 -12.48 0.13
C ASP A 20 11.73 -13.43 1.03
N ALA A 21 12.51 -12.90 2.00
CA ALA A 21 13.15 -13.68 3.06
C ALA A 21 12.18 -14.11 4.19
N GLY A 22 10.88 -13.83 4.06
CA GLY A 22 9.83 -14.18 5.03
C GLY A 22 9.69 -13.20 6.19
N VAL A 23 10.32 -12.02 6.12
CA VAL A 23 10.20 -10.98 7.16
C VAL A 23 9.01 -10.08 6.82
N PRO A 24 8.06 -9.86 7.75
CA PRO A 24 6.97 -8.91 7.53
C PRO A 24 7.49 -7.48 7.33
N VAL A 25 7.01 -6.80 6.28
CA VAL A 25 7.38 -5.42 5.97
C VAL A 25 6.13 -4.55 5.88
N ILE A 26 6.17 -3.37 6.52
CA ILE A 26 5.16 -2.32 6.37
C ILE A 26 5.81 -1.12 5.71
N VAL A 27 5.24 -0.69 4.59
CA VAL A 27 5.64 0.53 3.88
C VAL A 27 4.49 1.53 3.96
N VAL A 28 4.81 2.77 4.30
CA VAL A 28 3.84 3.88 4.31
C VAL A 28 4.28 4.88 3.25
N SER A 29 3.44 5.09 2.24
CA SER A 29 3.70 6.05 1.17
C SER A 29 2.40 6.68 0.68
N THR A 30 2.52 7.92 0.19
CA THR A 30 1.45 8.64 -0.53
C THR A 30 1.62 8.54 -2.04
N GLU A 31 2.73 7.95 -2.51
CA GLU A 31 3.03 7.78 -3.93
C GLU A 31 2.43 6.45 -4.41
N LEU A 32 1.39 6.53 -5.24
CA LEU A 32 0.63 5.36 -5.69
C LEU A 32 1.49 4.35 -6.48
N ASP A 33 2.48 4.83 -7.24
CA ASP A 33 3.36 3.98 -8.02
C ASP A 33 4.32 3.17 -7.12
N GLU A 34 4.71 3.72 -5.98
CA GLU A 34 5.54 3.02 -5.00
C GLU A 34 4.76 1.91 -4.28
N VAL A 35 3.55 2.21 -3.78
CA VAL A 35 2.74 1.19 -3.09
C VAL A 35 2.31 0.07 -4.03
N SER A 36 1.98 0.39 -5.27
CA SER A 36 1.57 -0.63 -6.27
C SER A 36 2.75 -1.52 -6.70
N ALA A 37 3.97 -1.00 -6.68
CA ALA A 37 5.17 -1.76 -7.04
C ALA A 37 5.67 -2.69 -5.92
N LEU A 38 5.40 -2.34 -4.65
CA LEU A 38 5.99 -3.03 -3.49
C LEU A 38 5.01 -3.93 -2.73
N ALA A 39 3.72 -3.58 -2.71
CA ALA A 39 2.78 -4.16 -1.78
C ALA A 39 2.09 -5.43 -2.32
N ASP A 40 1.92 -6.42 -1.45
CA ASP A 40 1.02 -7.55 -1.71
C ASP A 40 -0.44 -7.19 -1.38
N ARG A 41 -0.63 -6.29 -0.39
CA ARG A 41 -1.92 -5.74 0.04
C ARG A 41 -1.74 -4.27 0.40
N ILE A 42 -2.75 -3.45 0.09
CA ILE A 42 -2.74 -2.01 0.35
C ILE A 42 -3.88 -1.66 1.30
N ALA A 43 -3.54 -1.11 2.46
CA ALA A 43 -4.49 -0.49 3.37
C ALA A 43 -4.53 1.02 3.12
N VAL A 44 -5.72 1.58 2.86
CA VAL A 44 -5.88 3.02 2.64
C VAL A 44 -6.45 3.68 3.89
N MET A 45 -5.79 4.74 4.35
CA MET A 45 -6.24 5.54 5.50
C MET A 45 -6.80 6.89 5.07
N TYR A 46 -7.93 7.28 5.67
CA TYR A 46 -8.53 8.59 5.53
C TYR A 46 -9.04 9.08 6.89
N ARG A 47 -8.66 10.31 7.28
CA ARG A 47 -9.06 10.93 8.56
C ARG A 47 -8.86 10.02 9.78
N GLY A 48 -7.71 9.36 9.86
CA GLY A 48 -7.33 8.52 10.98
C GLY A 48 -8.01 7.15 11.04
N ARG A 49 -8.72 6.73 9.98
CA ARG A 49 -9.35 5.40 9.90
C ARG A 49 -8.93 4.67 8.63
N ILE A 50 -8.86 3.34 8.70
CA ILE A 50 -8.70 2.48 7.53
C ILE A 50 -10.05 2.45 6.79
N VAL A 51 -10.04 2.86 5.53
CA VAL A 51 -11.22 2.88 4.67
C VAL A 51 -11.45 1.52 4.02
N GLY A 52 -10.37 0.78 3.78
CA GLY A 52 -10.41 -0.59 3.30
C GLY A 52 -9.00 -1.13 3.03
N ILE A 53 -8.95 -2.44 2.83
CA ILE A 53 -7.74 -3.16 2.41
C ILE A 53 -8.05 -3.83 1.08
N VAL A 54 -7.19 -3.62 0.09
CA VAL A 54 -7.31 -4.17 -1.26
C VAL A 54 -6.04 -4.95 -1.64
N PRO A 55 -6.10 -5.83 -2.64
CA PRO A 55 -4.91 -6.43 -3.25
C PRO A 55 -3.91 -5.38 -3.75
N GLY A 56 -2.63 -5.75 -3.81
CA GLY A 56 -1.56 -4.86 -4.30
C GLY A 56 -1.71 -4.44 -5.77
N ASP A 57 -2.44 -5.22 -6.57
CA ASP A 57 -2.76 -4.96 -7.97
C ASP A 57 -4.08 -4.19 -8.17
N ALA A 58 -4.64 -3.61 -7.10
CA ALA A 58 -5.83 -2.80 -7.18
C ALA A 58 -5.65 -1.61 -8.16
N PRO A 59 -6.66 -1.28 -8.97
CA PRO A 59 -6.55 -0.18 -9.93
C PRO A 59 -6.24 1.16 -9.24
N ARG A 60 -5.37 1.96 -9.84
CA ARG A 60 -4.98 3.28 -9.33
C ARG A 60 -6.19 4.19 -9.05
N GLU A 61 -7.22 4.12 -9.89
CA GLU A 61 -8.47 4.87 -9.70
C GLU A 61 -9.20 4.47 -8.42
N VAL A 62 -9.26 3.17 -8.10
CA VAL A 62 -9.85 2.65 -6.86
C VAL A 62 -9.08 3.17 -5.65
N LEU A 63 -7.74 3.11 -5.69
CA LEU A 63 -6.90 3.64 -4.62
C LEU A 63 -7.11 5.15 -4.44
N GLY A 64 -7.18 5.91 -5.55
CA GLY A 64 -7.44 7.34 -5.53
C GLY A 64 -8.80 7.70 -4.91
N LEU A 65 -9.86 6.95 -5.24
CA LEU A 65 -11.18 7.10 -4.62
C LEU A 65 -11.13 6.79 -3.12
N MET A 66 -10.45 5.71 -2.72
CA MET A 66 -10.28 5.36 -1.30
C MET A 66 -9.49 6.41 -0.52
N MET A 67 -8.50 7.05 -1.13
CA MET A 67 -7.76 8.18 -0.54
C MET A 67 -8.64 9.42 -0.35
N ALA A 68 -9.74 9.54 -1.11
CA ALA A 68 -10.77 10.56 -0.93
C ALA A 68 -11.85 10.15 0.10
N GLY A 69 -11.79 8.93 0.65
CA GLY A 69 -12.70 8.40 1.67
C GLY A 69 -13.81 7.47 1.15
N GLU A 70 -13.80 7.12 -0.14
CA GLU A 70 -14.73 6.14 -0.71
C GLU A 70 -14.37 4.70 -0.30
N LYS A 71 -15.36 3.83 -0.12
CA LYS A 71 -15.11 2.41 0.19
C LYS A 71 -14.66 1.65 -1.07
N PRO A 72 -13.82 0.61 -0.94
CA PRO A 72 -13.46 -0.22 -2.08
C PRO A 72 -14.70 -0.90 -2.70
N PRO A 73 -14.74 -1.05 -4.03
CA PRO A 73 -15.89 -1.59 -4.74
C PRO A 73 -16.11 -3.10 -4.52
N VAL A 74 -15.11 -3.82 -4.00
CA VAL A 74 -15.26 -5.22 -3.55
C VAL A 74 -15.10 -5.24 -2.03
N ALA A 75 -16.03 -5.96 -1.38
CA ALA A 75 -16.09 -6.12 0.07
C ALA A 75 -14.71 -6.47 0.62
N ALA A 76 -14.28 -5.68 1.61
CA ALA A 76 -13.11 -6.01 2.41
C ALA A 76 -13.30 -7.44 2.93
N ALA A 77 -12.48 -8.37 2.45
CA ALA A 77 -12.30 -9.61 3.16
C ALA A 77 -11.71 -9.23 4.53
N ASP A 78 -12.48 -9.58 5.55
CA ASP A 78 -12.22 -9.55 6.99
C ASP A 78 -12.58 -8.24 7.70
N GLU A 79 -13.86 -8.16 8.07
CA GLU A 79 -14.29 -7.63 9.37
C GLU A 79 -13.52 -8.38 10.48
N GLU A 80 -12.56 -7.69 11.10
CA GLU A 80 -12.28 -7.67 12.54
C GLU A 80 -10.85 -7.15 12.77
N VAL A 81 -10.75 -5.83 12.97
CA VAL A 81 -9.78 -5.30 13.93
C VAL A 81 -10.61 -4.61 15.00
N THR A 82 -11.37 -5.39 15.74
CA THR A 82 -11.85 -5.00 17.06
C THR A 82 -10.64 -4.98 17.99
N ALA A 83 -10.22 -3.77 18.36
CA ALA A 83 -9.51 -3.53 19.60
C ALA A 83 -10.53 -3.36 20.73
#